data_AF-A0A2P5K5U8-F1
#
_entry.id   AF-A0A2P5K5U8-F1
#
_cell.length_a   1.000
_cell.length_b   1.000
_cell.length_c   1.000
_cell.angle_alpha   90.00
_cell.angle_beta   90.00
_cell.angle_gamma   90.00
#
_symmetry.space_group_name_H-M   'P 1'
#
loop_
_entity.id
_entity.type
_entity.pdbx_description
1 polymer ?
#
loop_
_entity_poly.entity_id
_entity_poly.type
_entity_poly.pdbx_seq_one_letter_code
_entity_poly.pdbx_strand_id
1 'polypeptide(L)'
;MSKKKNKKQRYSEVKQEIPVHDDPYWEVSGIYLDPQRISRHINKFDRFEDKYPFWVDELMEGTPTFYCVLGVAKGTEKNEIEKAFEKKMKLSCYSDNVIEEAFEVLSSPDLKKKYDELLSLFRQITKCMPPEEKNELINNHNNYIHAEKDFIRMEVLTATYGGYFSLYPYGIPDLYEIIGLDKTSPFKEIKRKCKTGSELFKKIYTILGDPVSRADYDFMMHFTIQYGDKKIIKKRNSRQKMWDNLDNDLFEKIVFTALTESIDAEESVKRFTEILNRNPDWKQYLPSNNKTFFSILGLDSNSLSGDKKEIEKIMREKYRPLEKTPEVNLAYSMLKNASLRDDYIWLIEKSEILSIFSDIIFQENDFSSETIQSDEMKESFQSDKIYTQTTFGNIIETINKNN
;
A
#
# COMPACT_ATOMS: atom_id res chain seq x y z
N MET A 1 -13.12 24.91 11.98
CA MET A 1 -12.11 24.41 12.94
C MET A 1 -12.64 23.14 13.60
N SER A 2 -12.36 21.97 13.01
CA SER A 2 -12.61 20.67 13.64
C SER A 2 -11.27 19.97 13.82
N LYS A 3 -11.09 19.44 15.03
CA LYS A 3 -9.81 19.09 15.64
C LYS A 3 -9.12 17.96 14.86
N LYS A 4 -7.84 18.18 14.55
CA LYS A 4 -6.84 17.13 14.31
C LYS A 4 -7.04 16.03 15.36
N LYS A 5 -7.67 14.91 15.00
CA LYS A 5 -7.60 13.69 15.82
C LYS A 5 -6.12 13.36 15.98
N ASN A 6 -5.68 13.22 17.23
CA ASN A 6 -4.28 13.02 17.58
C ASN A 6 -3.74 11.79 16.85
N LYS A 7 -2.63 11.92 16.11
CA LYS A 7 -1.90 10.80 15.48
C LYS A 7 -1.66 9.62 16.46
N LYS A 8 -1.45 9.92 17.75
CA LYS A 8 -1.33 8.93 18.84
C LYS A 8 -2.61 8.12 19.09
N GLN A 9 -3.78 8.71 18.88
CA GLN A 9 -5.08 8.09 19.13
C GLN A 9 -5.47 7.13 17.99
N ARG A 10 -5.15 7.48 16.73
CA ARG A 10 -5.29 6.56 15.58
C ARG A 10 -4.34 5.36 15.66
N TYR A 11 -3.09 5.56 16.09
CA TYR A 11 -2.13 4.45 16.26
C TYR A 11 -2.54 3.49 17.40
N SER A 12 -3.14 4.00 18.48
CA SER A 12 -3.73 3.17 19.53
C SER A 12 -5.04 2.51 19.12
N GLU A 13 -5.88 3.19 18.32
CA GLU A 13 -7.14 2.63 17.77
C GLU A 13 -6.85 1.47 16.81
N VAL A 14 -5.88 1.59 15.89
CA VAL A 14 -5.58 0.47 14.97
C VAL A 14 -4.84 -0.69 15.64
N LYS A 15 -3.97 -0.44 16.64
CA LYS A 15 -3.43 -1.52 17.50
C LYS A 15 -4.53 -2.24 18.32
N GLN A 16 -5.67 -1.59 18.57
CA GLN A 16 -6.81 -2.17 19.28
C GLN A 16 -7.86 -2.80 18.36
N GLU A 17 -7.90 -2.46 17.06
CA GLU A 17 -8.98 -2.85 16.14
C GLU A 17 -8.74 -4.14 15.34
N ILE A 18 -7.53 -4.72 15.37
CA ILE A 18 -7.24 -6.03 14.77
C ILE A 18 -6.35 -6.80 15.74
N PRO A 19 -6.93 -7.52 16.72
CA PRO A 19 -6.13 -8.38 17.57
C PRO A 19 -5.55 -9.49 16.69
N VAL A 20 -4.25 -9.42 16.41
CA VAL A 20 -3.54 -10.59 15.90
C VAL A 20 -3.32 -11.49 17.10
N HIS A 21 -4.30 -12.36 17.32
CA HIS A 21 -4.23 -13.39 18.32
C HIS A 21 -3.10 -14.37 17.94
N ASP A 22 -2.34 -14.82 18.94
CA ASP A 22 -1.71 -16.13 18.80
C ASP A 22 -2.83 -17.12 18.51
N ASP A 23 -2.71 -17.95 17.46
CA ASP A 23 -3.80 -18.85 17.06
C ASP A 23 -4.03 -19.89 18.16
N PRO A 24 -5.05 -19.72 19.01
CA PRO A 24 -5.22 -20.60 20.17
C PRO A 24 -5.84 -21.94 19.76
N TYR A 25 -6.29 -22.06 18.51
CA TYR A 25 -6.97 -23.22 17.98
C TYR A 25 -6.05 -24.08 17.13
N TRP A 26 -4.86 -23.57 16.76
CA TRP A 26 -3.78 -24.31 16.12
C TRP A 26 -2.91 -25.02 17.16
N GLU A 27 -3.42 -26.13 17.71
CA GLU A 27 -2.73 -26.86 18.78
C GLU A 27 -1.86 -28.01 18.24
N VAL A 28 -0.54 -27.79 18.15
CA VAL A 28 0.43 -28.86 17.88
C VAL A 28 0.86 -29.54 19.17
N SER A 29 0.83 -30.87 19.21
CA SER A 29 1.20 -31.61 20.42
C SER A 29 2.71 -31.68 20.64
N GLY A 30 3.16 -31.34 21.85
CA GLY A 30 4.56 -31.50 22.29
C GLY A 30 4.98 -32.93 22.65
N ILE A 31 4.10 -33.93 22.52
CA ILE A 31 4.37 -35.33 22.85
C ILE A 31 4.45 -36.14 21.56
N TYR A 32 5.43 -37.05 21.47
CA TYR A 32 5.50 -38.05 20.40
C TYR A 32 4.83 -39.35 20.83
N LEU A 33 3.96 -39.90 19.99
CA LEU A 33 3.30 -41.20 20.16
C LEU A 33 3.50 -42.06 18.92
N ASP A 34 3.53 -43.37 19.12
CA ASP A 34 3.50 -44.34 18.03
C ASP A 34 2.18 -44.24 17.24
N PRO A 35 2.21 -44.12 15.89
CA PRO A 35 1.04 -44.09 15.02
C PRO A 35 -0.01 -45.17 15.31
N GLN A 36 0.42 -46.38 15.71
CA GLN A 36 -0.50 -47.48 16.00
C GLN A 36 -1.46 -47.15 17.14
N ARG A 37 -1.02 -46.34 18.11
CA ARG A 37 -1.82 -45.92 19.28
C ARG A 37 -2.91 -44.91 18.94
N ILE A 38 -2.79 -44.20 17.82
CA ILE A 38 -3.78 -43.22 17.35
C ILE A 38 -4.37 -43.58 15.99
N SER A 39 -4.23 -44.83 15.53
CA SER A 39 -4.71 -45.34 14.24
C SER A 39 -6.17 -44.96 13.91
N ARG A 40 -7.06 -44.92 14.91
CA ARG A 40 -8.45 -44.47 14.74
C ARG A 40 -8.57 -42.99 14.37
N HIS A 41 -7.68 -42.14 14.89
CA HIS A 41 -7.63 -40.72 14.56
C HIS A 41 -7.03 -40.49 13.18
N ILE A 42 -5.98 -41.24 12.82
CA ILE A 42 -5.37 -41.20 11.48
C ILE A 42 -6.43 -41.54 10.42
N ASN A 43 -7.06 -42.72 10.51
CA ASN A 43 -8.10 -43.12 9.56
C ASN A 43 -9.29 -42.13 9.45
N LYS A 44 -9.52 -41.33 10.49
CA LYS A 44 -10.57 -40.32 10.49
C LYS A 44 -10.09 -39.02 9.87
N PHE A 45 -8.83 -38.66 10.09
CA PHE A 45 -8.16 -37.54 9.44
C PHE A 45 -8.07 -37.77 7.92
N ASP A 46 -7.70 -38.97 7.47
CA ASP A 46 -7.66 -39.33 6.04
C ASP A 46 -9.04 -39.12 5.36
N ARG A 47 -10.13 -39.40 6.07
CA ARG A 47 -11.49 -39.12 5.54
C ARG A 47 -11.82 -37.64 5.45
N PHE A 48 -11.20 -36.81 6.30
CA PHE A 48 -11.31 -35.36 6.18
C PHE A 48 -10.46 -34.87 5.00
N GLU A 49 -9.28 -35.43 4.78
CA GLU A 49 -8.43 -35.14 3.62
C GLU A 49 -9.17 -35.47 2.31
N ASP A 50 -9.81 -36.64 2.21
CA ASP A 50 -10.61 -37.02 1.04
C ASP A 50 -11.79 -36.06 0.76
N LYS A 51 -12.39 -35.51 1.81
CA LYS A 51 -13.66 -34.77 1.72
C LYS A 51 -13.49 -33.25 1.70
N TYR A 52 -12.45 -32.77 2.37
CA TYR A 52 -12.13 -31.37 2.60
C TYR A 52 -10.61 -31.18 2.43
N PRO A 53 -10.05 -31.53 1.25
CA PRO A 53 -8.60 -31.54 1.03
C PRO A 53 -7.98 -30.17 1.33
N PHE A 54 -8.60 -29.10 0.86
CA PHE A 54 -8.16 -27.72 1.12
C PHE A 54 -8.01 -27.41 2.62
N TRP A 55 -8.93 -27.86 3.48
CA TRP A 55 -8.84 -27.58 4.93
C TRP A 55 -7.66 -28.30 5.58
N VAL A 56 -7.40 -29.52 5.11
CA VAL A 56 -6.32 -30.37 5.62
C VAL A 56 -4.97 -29.84 5.14
N ASP A 57 -4.86 -29.56 3.84
CA ASP A 57 -3.64 -29.05 3.21
C ASP A 57 -3.20 -27.74 3.88
N GLU A 58 -4.09 -26.75 4.00
CA GLU A 58 -3.78 -25.48 4.65
C GLU A 58 -3.29 -25.67 6.11
N LEU A 59 -3.95 -26.54 6.90
CA LEU A 59 -3.51 -26.83 8.26
C LEU A 59 -2.15 -27.52 8.32
N MET A 60 -1.88 -28.42 7.36
CA MET A 60 -0.64 -29.21 7.27
C MET A 60 0.52 -28.44 6.63
N GLU A 61 0.24 -27.34 5.94
CA GLU A 61 1.25 -26.36 5.50
C GLU A 61 1.58 -25.33 6.59
N GLY A 62 0.79 -25.30 7.67
CA GLY A 62 0.94 -24.39 8.80
C GLY A 62 0.10 -23.13 8.68
N THR A 63 -0.79 -23.01 7.69
CA THR A 63 -1.71 -21.88 7.62
C THR A 63 -2.53 -21.76 8.91
N PRO A 64 -2.72 -20.54 9.44
CA PRO A 64 -3.56 -20.33 10.60
C PRO A 64 -4.99 -20.84 10.40
N THR A 65 -5.64 -21.22 11.50
CA THR A 65 -7.01 -21.70 11.48
C THR A 65 -7.94 -20.65 10.89
N PHE A 66 -9.08 -21.07 10.34
CA PHE A 66 -10.08 -20.15 9.78
C PHE A 66 -10.57 -19.11 10.81
N TYR A 67 -10.56 -19.46 12.10
CA TYR A 67 -10.81 -18.53 13.19
C TYR A 67 -9.74 -17.43 13.27
N CYS A 68 -8.46 -17.78 13.18
CA CYS A 68 -7.36 -16.83 13.18
C CYS A 68 -7.27 -16.01 11.87
N VAL A 69 -7.50 -16.66 10.72
CA VAL A 69 -7.57 -16.01 9.40
C VAL A 69 -8.57 -14.86 9.44
N LEU A 70 -9.80 -15.11 9.91
CA LEU A 70 -10.82 -14.08 10.04
C LEU A 70 -10.66 -13.19 11.29
N GLY A 71 -9.88 -13.62 12.27
CA GLY A 71 -9.68 -12.88 13.54
C GLY A 71 -10.92 -12.92 14.44
N VAL A 72 -11.62 -14.05 14.49
CA VAL A 72 -12.84 -14.26 15.28
C VAL A 72 -12.69 -15.41 16.27
N ALA A 73 -13.45 -15.37 17.36
CA ALA A 73 -13.43 -16.41 18.38
C ALA A 73 -14.43 -17.55 18.06
N LYS A 74 -14.24 -18.71 18.70
CA LYS A 74 -15.28 -19.74 18.72
C LYS A 74 -16.55 -19.17 19.37
N GLY A 75 -17.69 -19.44 18.77
CA GLY A 75 -18.99 -18.91 19.21
C GLY A 75 -19.36 -17.51 18.70
N THR A 76 -18.50 -16.83 17.94
CA THR A 76 -18.83 -15.56 17.28
C THR A 76 -20.07 -15.70 16.38
N GLU A 77 -20.94 -14.68 16.42
CA GLU A 77 -22.18 -14.63 15.65
C GLU A 77 -21.93 -14.38 14.16
N LYS A 78 -22.88 -14.81 13.31
CA LYS A 78 -22.76 -14.70 11.84
C LYS A 78 -22.52 -13.25 11.38
N ASN A 79 -23.22 -12.27 11.96
CA ASN A 79 -23.08 -10.86 11.60
C ASN A 79 -21.66 -10.32 11.90
N GLU A 80 -21.00 -10.84 12.93
CA GLU A 80 -19.62 -10.44 13.27
C GLU A 80 -18.61 -11.13 12.35
N ILE A 81 -18.87 -12.38 11.96
CA ILE A 81 -18.09 -13.11 10.95
C ILE A 81 -18.15 -12.39 9.58
N GLU A 82 -19.33 -11.93 9.16
CA GLU A 82 -19.50 -11.17 7.91
C GLU A 82 -18.67 -9.87 7.91
N LYS A 83 -18.70 -9.10 9.02
CA LYS A 83 -17.88 -7.89 9.15
C LYS A 83 -16.37 -8.19 9.13
N ALA A 84 -15.96 -9.29 9.75
CA ALA A 84 -14.56 -9.72 9.77
C ALA A 84 -14.09 -10.11 8.36
N PHE A 85 -14.91 -10.85 7.62
CA PHE A 85 -14.66 -11.20 6.23
C PHE A 85 -14.48 -9.96 5.34
N GLU A 86 -15.42 -9.01 5.38
CA GLU A 86 -15.32 -7.77 4.60
C GLU A 86 -14.04 -6.97 4.90
N LYS A 87 -13.58 -7.01 6.15
CA LYS A 87 -12.33 -6.35 6.57
C LYS A 87 -11.11 -7.09 6.04
N LYS A 88 -11.09 -8.43 6.13
CA LYS A 88 -9.96 -9.28 5.71
C LYS A 88 -9.76 -9.32 4.21
N MET A 89 -10.85 -9.32 3.43
CA MET A 89 -10.78 -9.22 1.97
C MET A 89 -10.10 -7.92 1.50
N LYS A 90 -10.23 -6.84 2.28
CA LYS A 90 -9.56 -5.57 2.00
C LYS A 90 -8.11 -5.56 2.49
N LEU A 91 -7.84 -6.19 3.64
CA LEU A 91 -6.56 -6.13 4.32
C LEU A 91 -6.22 -7.47 4.98
N SER A 92 -5.41 -8.28 4.29
CA SER A 92 -4.77 -9.47 4.84
C SER A 92 -3.62 -9.94 3.93
N CYS A 93 -2.67 -10.67 4.50
CA CYS A 93 -1.66 -11.40 3.73
C CYS A 93 -2.17 -12.74 3.19
N TYR A 94 -3.29 -13.26 3.71
CA TYR A 94 -3.89 -14.50 3.23
C TYR A 94 -4.48 -14.31 1.82
N SER A 95 -4.56 -15.40 1.06
CA SER A 95 -5.20 -15.36 -0.27
C SER A 95 -6.70 -15.16 -0.13
N ASP A 96 -7.32 -14.56 -1.15
CA ASP A 96 -8.77 -14.35 -1.18
C ASP A 96 -9.51 -15.70 -1.02
N ASN A 97 -9.01 -16.77 -1.64
CA ASN A 97 -9.55 -18.13 -1.50
C ASN A 97 -9.56 -18.62 -0.04
N VAL A 98 -8.48 -18.42 0.72
CA VAL A 98 -8.39 -18.83 2.13
C VAL A 98 -9.38 -18.03 2.98
N ILE A 99 -9.56 -16.74 2.69
CA ILE A 99 -10.48 -15.86 3.42
C ILE A 99 -11.95 -16.21 3.11
N GLU A 100 -12.27 -16.47 1.84
CA GLU A 100 -13.60 -16.90 1.39
C GLU A 100 -13.98 -18.24 1.99
N GLU A 101 -13.08 -19.23 1.97
CA GLU A 101 -13.33 -20.53 2.58
C GLU A 101 -13.54 -20.39 4.10
N ALA A 102 -12.69 -19.61 4.77
CA ALA A 102 -12.85 -19.36 6.20
C ALA A 102 -14.24 -18.76 6.51
N PHE A 103 -14.72 -17.85 5.65
CA PHE A 103 -16.04 -17.27 5.78
C PHE A 103 -17.16 -18.28 5.57
N GLU A 104 -17.10 -19.10 4.51
CA GLU A 104 -18.09 -20.14 4.23
C GLU A 104 -18.20 -21.13 5.39
N VAL A 105 -17.05 -21.63 5.86
CA VAL A 105 -16.98 -22.64 6.91
C VAL A 105 -17.48 -22.13 8.24
N LEU A 106 -17.05 -20.93 8.66
CA LEU A 106 -17.46 -20.38 9.96
C LEU A 106 -18.90 -19.86 9.98
N SER A 107 -19.45 -19.49 8.83
CA SER A 107 -20.85 -19.02 8.70
C SER A 107 -21.88 -20.14 8.72
N SER A 108 -21.48 -21.38 8.44
CA SER A 108 -22.35 -22.56 8.44
C SER A 108 -22.20 -23.36 9.74
N PRO A 109 -23.26 -23.54 10.56
CA PRO A 109 -23.17 -24.32 11.79
C PRO A 109 -22.68 -25.76 11.58
N ASP A 110 -23.07 -26.38 10.48
CA ASP A 110 -22.70 -27.76 10.14
C ASP A 110 -21.24 -27.87 9.68
N LEU A 111 -20.75 -26.92 8.88
CA LEU A 111 -19.35 -26.91 8.44
C LEU A 111 -18.43 -26.52 9.59
N LYS A 112 -18.79 -25.52 10.39
CA LYS A 112 -18.08 -25.12 11.59
C LYS A 112 -17.86 -26.28 12.55
N LYS A 113 -18.90 -27.09 12.80
CA LYS A 113 -18.80 -28.28 13.66
C LYS A 113 -17.81 -29.31 13.11
N LYS A 114 -17.80 -29.54 11.78
CA LYS A 114 -16.85 -30.44 11.13
C LYS A 114 -15.42 -29.90 11.19
N TYR A 115 -15.25 -28.60 10.98
CA TYR A 115 -13.95 -27.95 11.09
C TYR A 115 -13.39 -28.01 12.52
N ASP A 116 -14.23 -27.78 13.54
CA ASP A 116 -13.82 -27.96 14.94
C ASP A 116 -13.39 -29.40 15.26
N GLU A 117 -14.05 -30.39 14.64
CA GLU A 117 -13.65 -31.79 14.73
C GLU A 117 -12.31 -32.05 14.04
N LEU A 118 -12.07 -31.46 12.86
CA LEU A 118 -10.78 -31.50 12.18
C LEU A 118 -9.66 -30.91 13.03
N LEU A 119 -9.85 -29.74 13.64
CA LEU A 119 -8.85 -29.13 14.53
C LEU A 119 -8.50 -30.03 15.72
N SER A 120 -9.51 -30.70 16.29
CA SER A 120 -9.29 -31.69 17.35
C SER A 120 -8.48 -32.90 16.86
N LEU A 121 -8.73 -33.37 15.64
CA LEU A 121 -7.99 -34.46 15.01
C LEU A 121 -6.56 -34.06 14.65
N PHE A 122 -6.36 -32.85 14.12
CA PHE A 122 -5.05 -32.25 13.83
C PHE A 122 -4.12 -32.30 15.05
N ARG A 123 -4.63 -31.91 16.22
CA ARG A 123 -3.88 -32.05 17.48
C ARG A 123 -3.50 -33.50 17.81
N GLN A 124 -4.33 -34.48 17.46
CA GLN A 124 -4.00 -35.88 17.69
C GLN A 124 -2.96 -36.40 16.69
N ILE A 125 -3.11 -36.10 15.40
CA ILE A 125 -2.21 -36.61 14.36
C ILE A 125 -0.81 -36.00 14.49
N THR A 126 -0.69 -34.75 14.93
CA THR A 126 0.62 -34.10 15.17
C THR A 126 1.41 -34.80 16.27
N LYS A 127 0.81 -35.65 17.11
CA LYS A 127 1.55 -36.51 18.06
C LYS A 127 2.42 -37.54 17.37
N CYS A 128 2.13 -37.90 16.13
CA CYS A 128 2.89 -38.90 15.38
C CYS A 128 3.86 -38.30 14.37
N MET A 129 3.85 -36.97 14.21
CA MET A 129 4.81 -36.28 13.35
C MET A 129 6.23 -36.38 13.93
N PRO A 130 7.22 -36.69 13.09
CA PRO A 130 8.63 -36.53 13.43
C PRO A 130 8.94 -35.11 13.94
N PRO A 131 9.91 -34.94 14.85
CA PRO A 131 10.27 -33.63 15.38
C PRO A 131 10.68 -32.60 14.31
N GLU A 132 11.37 -33.03 13.25
CA GLU A 132 11.82 -32.15 12.16
C GLU A 132 10.64 -31.55 11.39
N GLU A 133 9.75 -32.41 10.85
CA GLU A 133 8.52 -32.00 10.16
C GLU A 133 7.63 -31.12 11.05
N LYS A 134 7.52 -31.46 12.33
CA LYS A 134 6.73 -30.68 13.29
C LYS A 134 7.31 -29.29 13.53
N ASN A 135 8.63 -29.18 13.65
CA ASN A 135 9.28 -27.89 13.84
C ASN A 135 9.16 -27.02 12.59
N GLU A 136 9.27 -27.60 11.40
CA GLU A 136 9.01 -26.91 10.13
C GLU A 136 7.57 -26.38 10.08
N LEU A 137 6.60 -27.23 10.41
CA LEU A 137 5.18 -26.85 10.49
C LEU A 137 4.93 -25.68 11.45
N ILE A 138 5.54 -25.71 12.64
CA ILE A 138 5.46 -24.61 13.62
C ILE A 138 6.11 -23.33 13.08
N ASN A 139 7.26 -23.45 12.42
CA ASN A 139 7.94 -22.30 11.83
C ASN A 139 7.09 -21.67 10.72
N ASN A 140 6.49 -22.47 9.83
CA ASN A 140 5.59 -21.99 8.78
C ASN A 140 4.39 -21.25 9.38
N HIS A 141 3.76 -21.82 10.40
CA HIS A 141 2.64 -21.18 11.08
C HIS A 141 3.01 -19.83 11.72
N ASN A 142 4.15 -19.79 12.40
CA ASN A 142 4.66 -18.54 12.94
C ASN A 142 4.92 -17.51 11.83
N ASN A 143 5.48 -17.92 10.69
CA ASN A 143 5.73 -17.03 9.56
C ASN A 143 4.43 -16.43 9.00
N TYR A 144 3.36 -17.21 8.87
CA TYR A 144 2.04 -16.70 8.48
C TYR A 144 1.53 -15.65 9.45
N ILE A 145 1.55 -15.93 10.75
CA ILE A 145 1.09 -14.99 11.79
C ILE A 145 1.93 -13.70 11.78
N HIS A 146 3.25 -13.81 11.65
CA HIS A 146 4.13 -12.64 11.63
C HIS A 146 3.88 -11.79 10.39
N ALA A 147 3.71 -12.41 9.23
CA ALA A 147 3.39 -11.67 8.02
C ALA A 147 2.03 -10.96 8.12
N GLU A 148 1.00 -11.59 8.66
CA GLU A 148 -0.29 -10.94 8.88
C GLU A 148 -0.14 -9.71 9.82
N LYS A 149 0.66 -9.82 10.89
CA LYS A 149 1.00 -8.69 11.77
C LYS A 149 1.67 -7.56 11.00
N ASP A 150 2.60 -7.90 10.12
CA ASP A 150 3.34 -6.93 9.32
C ASP A 150 2.44 -6.23 8.30
N PHE A 151 1.56 -6.96 7.59
CA PHE A 151 0.60 -6.39 6.66
C PHE A 151 -0.37 -5.43 7.34
N ILE A 152 -0.91 -5.81 8.50
CA ILE A 152 -1.78 -4.94 9.31
C ILE A 152 -1.03 -3.68 9.76
N ARG A 153 0.22 -3.84 10.22
CA ARG A 153 1.04 -2.69 10.63
C ARG A 153 1.34 -1.77 9.45
N MET A 154 1.61 -2.33 8.27
CA MET A 154 1.91 -1.57 7.07
C MET A 154 0.76 -0.63 6.71
N GLU A 155 -0.49 -1.10 6.75
CA GLU A 155 -1.67 -0.28 6.45
C GLU A 155 -1.85 0.94 7.36
N VAL A 156 -1.44 0.84 8.62
CA VAL A 156 -1.45 2.00 9.53
C VAL A 156 -0.44 3.06 9.09
N LEU A 157 0.70 2.59 8.56
CA LEU A 157 1.84 3.43 8.24
C LEU A 157 1.79 4.00 6.82
N THR A 158 1.12 3.33 5.88
CA THR A 158 0.85 3.85 4.53
C THR A 158 0.11 5.19 4.57
N ALA A 159 -0.81 5.38 5.52
CA ALA A 159 -1.46 6.68 5.71
C ALA A 159 -0.50 7.82 6.15
N THR A 160 0.71 7.49 6.62
CA THR A 160 1.69 8.48 7.10
C THR A 160 2.85 8.70 6.13
N TYR A 161 3.32 7.64 5.46
CA TYR A 161 4.50 7.69 4.59
C TYR A 161 4.26 7.07 3.21
N GLY A 162 3.04 6.62 2.90
CA GLY A 162 2.71 5.86 1.70
C GLY A 162 3.13 6.54 0.41
N GLY A 163 2.88 7.85 0.28
CA GLY A 163 3.30 8.60 -0.91
C GLY A 163 4.81 8.65 -1.18
N TYR A 164 5.64 8.55 -0.13
CA TYR A 164 7.09 8.43 -0.31
C TYR A 164 7.48 6.98 -0.64
N PHE A 165 6.86 6.00 0.02
CA PHE A 165 7.15 4.59 -0.24
C PHE A 165 6.65 4.11 -1.61
N SER A 166 5.62 4.71 -2.19
CA SER A 166 5.20 4.40 -3.58
C SER A 166 6.26 4.81 -4.61
N LEU A 167 7.16 5.75 -4.29
CA LEU A 167 8.31 6.11 -5.14
C LEU A 167 9.52 5.18 -4.98
N TYR A 168 9.54 4.34 -3.95
CA TYR A 168 10.66 3.43 -3.67
C TYR A 168 10.93 2.41 -4.78
N PRO A 169 9.92 1.71 -5.34
CA PRO A 169 10.12 0.81 -6.47
C PRO A 169 10.63 1.54 -7.74
N TYR A 170 10.43 2.85 -7.80
CA TYR A 170 10.90 3.72 -8.88
C TYR A 170 12.27 4.34 -8.66
N GLY A 171 13.04 3.85 -7.68
CA GLY A 171 14.44 4.23 -7.51
C GLY A 171 14.70 5.44 -6.64
N ILE A 172 13.70 6.00 -5.95
CA ILE A 172 13.95 7.10 -5.02
C ILE A 172 14.96 6.64 -3.94
N PRO A 173 15.97 7.46 -3.60
CA PRO A 173 16.88 7.13 -2.52
C PRO A 173 16.14 7.10 -1.19
N ASP A 174 16.56 6.21 -0.30
CA ASP A 174 16.05 6.11 1.06
C ASP A 174 16.51 7.30 1.93
N LEU A 175 15.90 7.51 3.10
CA LEU A 175 16.18 8.69 3.92
C LEU A 175 17.60 8.70 4.48
N TYR A 176 18.23 7.54 4.65
CA TYR A 176 19.62 7.42 5.07
C TYR A 176 20.57 7.74 3.91
N GLU A 177 20.26 7.24 2.71
CA GLU A 177 20.95 7.57 1.46
C GLU A 177 20.91 9.09 1.20
N ILE A 178 19.76 9.75 1.35
CA ILE A 178 19.60 11.20 1.15
C ILE A 178 20.50 12.02 2.08
N ILE A 179 20.61 11.65 3.35
CA ILE A 179 21.47 12.37 4.32
C ILE A 179 22.93 11.87 4.31
N GLY A 180 23.22 10.87 3.49
CA GLY A 180 24.53 10.23 3.35
C GLY A 180 25.00 9.54 4.63
N LEU A 181 24.13 8.73 5.24
CA LEU A 181 24.40 7.93 6.43
C LEU A 181 24.02 6.47 6.22
N ASP A 182 24.52 5.59 7.09
CA ASP A 182 24.11 4.20 7.13
C ASP A 182 22.88 4.01 8.02
N LYS A 183 22.12 2.94 7.78
CA LYS A 183 20.94 2.57 8.61
C LYS A 183 21.31 2.37 10.08
N THR A 184 22.56 1.99 10.37
CA THR A 184 23.08 1.79 11.73
C THR A 184 23.62 3.07 12.37
N SER A 185 23.59 4.21 11.68
CA SER A 185 24.17 5.46 12.19
C SER A 185 23.48 5.90 13.50
N PRO A 186 24.29 6.37 14.48
CA PRO A 186 23.77 6.78 15.78
C PRO A 186 23.00 8.10 15.67
N PHE A 187 22.04 8.30 16.58
CA PHE A 187 21.20 9.50 16.63
C PHE A 187 22.00 10.82 16.61
N LYS A 188 23.15 10.87 17.29
CA LYS A 188 24.02 12.07 17.31
C LYS A 188 24.46 12.48 15.90
N GLU A 189 24.68 11.51 15.02
CA GLU A 189 25.13 11.74 13.66
C GLU A 189 23.99 12.22 12.75
N ILE A 190 22.82 11.58 12.85
CA ILE A 190 21.58 12.02 12.19
C ILE A 190 21.28 13.47 12.55
N LYS A 191 21.33 13.80 13.85
CA LYS A 191 21.13 15.16 14.35
C LYS A 191 22.16 16.13 13.76
N ARG A 192 23.44 15.75 13.69
CA ARG A 192 24.50 16.60 13.14
C ARG A 192 24.24 16.94 11.67
N LYS A 193 23.89 15.95 10.85
CA LYS A 193 23.62 16.12 9.42
C LYS A 193 22.38 16.99 9.16
N CYS A 194 21.33 16.83 9.96
CA CYS A 194 20.07 17.52 9.70
C CYS A 194 19.95 18.92 10.35
N LYS A 195 20.84 19.30 11.27
CA LYS A 195 20.71 20.52 12.09
C LYS A 195 20.70 21.83 11.28
N THR A 196 21.37 21.85 10.13
CA THR A 196 21.55 23.05 9.29
C THR A 196 21.06 22.84 7.86
N GLY A 197 20.28 21.79 7.63
CA GLY A 197 19.82 21.44 6.28
C GLY A 197 18.55 22.19 5.86
N SER A 198 18.13 21.92 4.63
CA SER A 198 16.89 22.38 4.02
C SER A 198 15.64 21.93 4.80
N GLU A 199 14.46 22.39 4.38
CA GLU A 199 13.19 21.92 4.94
C GLU A 199 13.04 20.38 4.80
N LEU A 200 13.59 19.79 3.74
CA LEU A 200 13.69 18.34 3.60
C LEU A 200 14.50 17.71 4.75
N PHE A 201 15.70 18.22 5.04
CA PHE A 201 16.53 17.67 6.12
C PHE A 201 15.88 17.84 7.49
N LYS A 202 15.18 18.95 7.73
CA LYS A 202 14.38 19.13 8.95
C LYS A 202 13.27 18.08 9.03
N LYS A 203 12.57 17.81 7.92
CA LYS A 203 11.56 16.75 7.84
C LYS A 203 12.17 15.37 8.08
N ILE A 204 13.31 15.04 7.48
CA ILE A 204 14.03 13.79 7.72
C ILE A 204 14.43 13.65 9.18
N TYR A 205 14.90 14.73 9.83
CA TYR A 205 15.19 14.73 11.26
C TYR A 205 13.96 14.42 12.12
N THR A 206 12.77 14.90 11.75
CA THR A 206 11.55 14.54 12.49
C THR A 206 11.19 13.06 12.39
N ILE A 207 11.65 12.37 11.35
CA ILE A 207 11.40 10.93 11.13
C ILE A 207 12.52 10.12 11.77
N LEU A 208 13.78 10.30 11.34
CA LEU A 208 14.92 9.50 11.78
C LEU A 208 15.45 9.91 13.16
N GLY A 209 15.14 11.12 13.62
CA GLY A 209 15.55 11.63 14.92
C GLY A 209 14.63 11.21 16.07
N ASP A 210 13.42 10.77 15.78
CA ASP A 210 12.49 10.22 16.79
C ASP A 210 12.56 8.68 16.76
N PRO A 211 12.87 8.00 17.88
CA PRO A 211 13.03 6.53 17.88
C PRO A 211 11.80 5.76 17.39
N VAL A 212 10.59 6.26 17.68
CA VAL A 212 9.34 5.60 17.27
C VAL A 212 9.14 5.78 15.76
N SER A 213 9.24 7.01 15.27
CA SER A 213 9.08 7.32 13.85
C SER A 213 10.16 6.67 12.98
N ARG A 214 11.39 6.56 13.50
CA ARG A 214 12.50 5.83 12.86
C ARG A 214 12.17 4.34 12.75
N ALA A 215 11.69 3.73 13.84
CA ALA A 215 11.33 2.31 13.83
C ALA A 215 10.16 2.01 12.89
N ASP A 216 9.20 2.93 12.73
CA ASP A 216 8.12 2.80 11.76
C ASP A 216 8.63 2.96 10.31
N TYR A 217 9.53 3.91 10.06
CA TYR A 217 10.19 4.06 8.77
C TYR A 217 11.02 2.83 8.37
N ASP A 218 11.87 2.36 9.29
CA ASP A 218 12.72 1.19 9.07
C ASP A 218 11.88 -0.07 8.83
N PHE A 219 10.75 -0.19 9.54
CA PHE A 219 9.78 -1.26 9.32
C PHE A 219 9.19 -1.21 7.91
N MET A 220 8.68 -0.06 7.46
CA MET A 220 8.10 0.06 6.11
C MET A 220 9.14 -0.26 5.03
N MET A 221 10.38 0.18 5.22
CA MET A 221 11.48 -0.14 4.32
C MET A 221 11.76 -1.64 4.25
N HIS A 222 11.81 -2.29 5.40
CA HIS A 222 11.98 -3.74 5.46
C HIS A 222 10.80 -4.46 4.79
N PHE A 223 9.57 -4.04 5.09
CA PHE A 223 8.34 -4.58 4.51
C PHE A 223 8.35 -4.49 2.98
N THR A 224 8.63 -3.31 2.43
CA THR A 224 8.69 -3.10 0.98
C THR A 224 9.76 -3.99 0.33
N ILE A 225 10.91 -4.18 0.97
CA ILE A 225 11.99 -5.04 0.45
C ILE A 225 11.60 -6.53 0.53
N GLN A 226 10.95 -6.94 1.61
CA GLN A 226 10.60 -8.33 1.88
C GLN A 226 9.42 -8.81 1.06
N TYR A 227 8.37 -7.98 0.97
CA TYR A 227 7.07 -8.35 0.38
C TYR A 227 6.78 -7.68 -0.96
N GLY A 228 7.55 -6.67 -1.37
CA GLY A 228 7.40 -6.04 -2.69
C GLY A 228 7.88 -6.94 -3.83
N ASP A 229 7.48 -6.61 -5.07
CA ASP A 229 7.92 -7.36 -6.24
C ASP A 229 9.45 -7.28 -6.40
N LYS A 230 10.11 -8.42 -6.20
CA LYS A 230 11.56 -8.58 -6.33
C LYS A 230 12.11 -8.13 -7.67
N LYS A 231 11.36 -8.30 -8.77
CA LYS A 231 11.80 -7.84 -10.11
C LYS A 231 11.88 -6.32 -10.12
N ILE A 232 10.88 -5.65 -9.55
CA ILE A 232 10.84 -4.19 -9.45
C ILE A 232 11.95 -3.70 -8.52
N ILE A 233 12.09 -4.30 -7.34
CA ILE A 233 13.13 -3.95 -6.35
C ILE A 233 14.54 -4.15 -6.93
N LYS A 234 14.78 -5.23 -7.70
CA LYS A 234 16.08 -5.43 -8.39
C LYS A 234 16.37 -4.34 -9.41
N LYS A 235 15.35 -3.82 -10.10
CA LYS A 235 15.48 -2.72 -11.06
C LYS A 235 15.64 -1.35 -10.39
N ARG A 236 15.35 -1.21 -9.09
CA ARG A 236 15.50 0.04 -8.32
C ARG A 236 16.85 0.73 -8.57
N ASN A 237 17.96 0.00 -8.44
CA ASN A 237 19.30 0.59 -8.57
C ASN A 237 19.56 1.16 -9.98
N SER A 238 19.00 0.56 -11.03
CA SER A 238 19.10 1.12 -12.39
C SER A 238 18.27 2.40 -12.55
N ARG A 239 17.15 2.52 -11.82
CA ARG A 239 16.24 3.67 -11.84
C ARG A 239 16.76 4.84 -11.00
N GLN A 240 17.59 4.56 -10.00
CA GLN A 240 18.19 5.57 -9.13
C GLN A 240 18.97 6.64 -9.91
N LYS A 241 19.59 6.27 -11.04
CA LYS A 241 20.32 7.20 -11.93
C LYS A 241 19.46 8.37 -12.42
N MET A 242 18.15 8.18 -12.57
CA MET A 242 17.25 9.27 -12.97
C MET A 242 17.21 10.35 -11.88
N TRP A 243 17.12 9.92 -10.62
CA TRP A 243 17.09 10.81 -9.47
C TRP A 243 18.41 11.57 -9.29
N ASP A 244 19.55 10.93 -9.59
CA ASP A 244 20.87 11.57 -9.55
C ASP A 244 21.03 12.70 -10.59
N ASN A 245 20.24 12.67 -11.67
CA ASN A 245 20.28 13.68 -12.75
C ASN A 245 19.28 14.81 -12.55
N LEU A 246 18.42 14.75 -11.53
CA LEU A 246 17.46 15.81 -11.25
C LEU A 246 18.17 17.03 -10.66
N ASP A 247 17.63 18.21 -10.97
CA ASP A 247 18.01 19.42 -10.25
C ASP A 247 17.73 19.25 -8.74
N ASN A 248 18.67 19.69 -7.89
CA ASN A 248 18.60 19.46 -6.44
C ASN A 248 17.36 20.11 -5.81
N ASP A 249 16.96 21.30 -6.26
CA ASP A 249 15.80 22.00 -5.70
C ASP A 249 14.50 21.26 -6.07
N LEU A 250 14.43 20.76 -7.31
CA LEU A 250 13.31 19.94 -7.76
C LEU A 250 13.26 18.59 -7.03
N PHE A 251 14.40 17.93 -6.86
CA PHE A 251 14.52 16.69 -6.09
C PHE A 251 14.02 16.90 -4.66
N GLU A 252 14.52 17.92 -3.96
CA GLU A 252 14.11 18.21 -2.59
C GLU A 252 12.60 18.51 -2.50
N LYS A 253 12.06 19.28 -3.46
CA LYS A 253 10.63 19.59 -3.54
C LYS A 253 9.78 18.34 -3.70
N ILE A 254 10.17 17.41 -4.60
CA ILE A 254 9.45 16.14 -4.81
C ILE A 254 9.46 15.31 -3.53
N VAL A 255 10.63 15.07 -2.96
CA VAL A 255 10.77 14.22 -1.76
C VAL A 255 10.02 14.82 -0.57
N PHE A 256 10.16 16.14 -0.35
CA PHE A 256 9.46 16.84 0.71
C PHE A 256 7.94 16.74 0.54
N THR A 257 7.45 16.93 -0.68
CA THR A 257 6.01 16.81 -0.99
C THR A 257 5.51 15.40 -0.72
N ALA A 258 6.23 14.37 -1.19
CA ALA A 258 5.88 12.96 -0.95
C ALA A 258 5.82 12.62 0.54
N LEU A 259 6.76 13.13 1.35
CA LEU A 259 6.81 12.92 2.80
C LEU A 259 5.79 13.73 3.62
N THR A 260 5.16 14.76 3.03
CA THR A 260 4.28 15.69 3.75
C THR A 260 2.83 15.58 3.34
N GLU A 261 2.57 15.51 2.04
CA GLU A 261 1.23 15.46 1.46
C GLU A 261 0.75 14.02 1.22
N SER A 262 1.62 13.02 1.43
CA SER A 262 1.32 11.60 1.16
C SER A 262 0.74 11.38 -0.24
N ILE A 263 1.28 12.10 -1.21
CA ILE A 263 0.87 12.01 -2.61
C ILE A 263 1.28 10.65 -3.13
N ASP A 264 0.32 9.81 -3.47
CA ASP A 264 0.57 8.60 -4.24
C ASP A 264 0.90 8.97 -5.70
N ALA A 265 2.05 8.51 -6.18
CA ALA A 265 2.54 8.88 -7.50
C ALA A 265 1.67 8.30 -8.63
N GLU A 266 1.21 7.06 -8.49
CA GLU A 266 0.37 6.38 -9.47
C GLU A 266 -1.02 7.01 -9.51
N GLU A 267 -1.63 7.25 -8.34
CA GLU A 267 -2.93 7.94 -8.26
C GLU A 267 -2.86 9.35 -8.86
N SER A 268 -1.76 10.05 -8.63
CA SER A 268 -1.53 11.39 -9.19
C SER A 268 -1.38 11.37 -10.71
N VAL A 269 -0.62 10.42 -11.25
CA VAL A 269 -0.48 10.24 -12.70
C VAL A 269 -1.79 9.79 -13.34
N LYS A 270 -2.56 8.93 -12.67
CA LYS A 270 -3.91 8.52 -13.10
C LYS A 270 -4.83 9.73 -13.17
N ARG A 271 -4.90 10.53 -12.11
CA ARG A 271 -5.70 11.78 -12.09
C ARG A 271 -5.26 12.75 -13.19
N PHE A 272 -3.95 12.95 -13.36
CA PHE A 272 -3.39 13.77 -14.42
C PHE A 272 -3.86 13.31 -15.81
N THR A 273 -3.74 12.02 -16.08
CA THR A 273 -4.17 11.38 -17.34
C THR A 273 -5.67 11.53 -17.55
N GLU A 274 -6.49 11.30 -16.52
CA GLU A 274 -7.94 11.43 -16.60
C GLU A 274 -8.39 12.87 -16.91
N ILE A 275 -7.78 13.88 -16.27
CA ILE A 275 -8.10 15.29 -16.54
C ILE A 275 -7.75 15.65 -17.98
N LEU A 276 -6.56 15.26 -18.46
CA LEU A 276 -6.13 15.57 -19.82
C LEU A 276 -6.89 14.77 -20.89
N ASN A 277 -7.33 13.54 -20.61
CA ASN A 277 -8.19 12.80 -21.52
C ASN A 277 -9.58 13.43 -21.67
N ARG A 278 -10.12 14.00 -20.59
CA ARG A 278 -11.38 14.76 -20.63
C ARG A 278 -11.22 16.13 -21.27
N ASN A 279 -10.01 16.70 -21.23
CA ASN A 279 -9.70 18.03 -21.75
C ASN A 279 -8.39 18.04 -22.56
N PRO A 280 -8.35 17.44 -23.76
CA PRO A 280 -7.10 17.22 -24.50
C PRO A 280 -6.38 18.52 -24.89
N ASP A 281 -7.14 19.59 -25.08
CA ASP A 281 -6.68 20.92 -25.43
C ASP A 281 -5.98 21.65 -24.27
N TRP A 282 -6.06 21.16 -23.03
CA TRP A 282 -5.44 21.81 -21.85
C TRP A 282 -3.93 21.63 -21.79
N LYS A 283 -3.37 20.59 -22.41
CA LYS A 283 -1.93 20.28 -22.35
C LYS A 283 -1.04 21.44 -22.81
N GLN A 284 -1.50 22.19 -23.82
CA GLN A 284 -0.77 23.36 -24.35
C GLN A 284 -0.84 24.60 -23.44
N TYR A 285 -1.69 24.57 -22.40
CA TYR A 285 -1.89 25.66 -21.44
C TYR A 285 -1.32 25.34 -20.06
N LEU A 286 -0.47 24.32 -19.93
CA LEU A 286 0.27 24.03 -18.69
C LEU A 286 1.54 24.90 -18.56
N PRO A 287 2.11 25.07 -17.35
CA PRO A 287 3.24 25.98 -17.09
C PRO A 287 4.50 25.74 -17.92
N SER A 288 4.68 24.55 -18.48
CA SER A 288 5.75 24.22 -19.43
C SER A 288 5.64 24.94 -20.78
N ASN A 289 4.53 25.62 -21.05
CA ASN A 289 4.24 26.34 -22.29
C ASN A 289 4.18 27.85 -22.06
N ASN A 290 4.19 28.62 -23.16
CA ASN A 290 4.26 30.08 -23.14
C ASN A 290 3.03 30.79 -22.53
N LYS A 291 1.89 30.11 -22.41
CA LYS A 291 0.63 30.70 -21.92
C LYS A 291 -0.13 29.71 -21.05
N THR A 292 -0.71 30.20 -19.96
CA THR A 292 -1.71 29.50 -19.14
C THR A 292 -3.08 30.15 -19.31
N PHE A 293 -4.16 29.48 -18.90
CA PHE A 293 -5.49 30.11 -18.88
C PHE A 293 -5.52 31.35 -17.97
N PHE A 294 -4.73 31.37 -16.89
CA PHE A 294 -4.56 32.54 -16.05
C PHE A 294 -3.90 33.69 -16.81
N SER A 295 -2.78 33.43 -17.50
CA SER A 295 -2.08 34.48 -18.25
C SER A 295 -2.92 35.01 -19.42
N ILE A 296 -3.71 34.15 -20.08
CA ILE A 296 -4.63 34.55 -21.17
C ILE A 296 -5.67 35.56 -20.67
N LEU A 297 -6.18 35.40 -19.45
CA LEU A 297 -7.14 36.34 -18.86
C LEU A 297 -6.48 37.47 -18.05
N GLY A 298 -5.15 37.52 -17.97
CA GLY A 298 -4.43 38.49 -17.13
C GLY A 298 -4.79 38.36 -15.65
N LEU A 299 -4.93 37.12 -15.18
CA LEU A 299 -5.19 36.73 -13.81
C LEU A 299 -3.92 36.21 -13.15
N ASP A 300 -3.79 36.49 -11.85
CA ASP A 300 -2.85 35.78 -10.99
C ASP A 300 -3.55 34.49 -10.49
N SER A 301 -2.88 33.34 -10.57
CA SER A 301 -3.37 32.08 -10.01
C SER A 301 -3.80 32.19 -8.55
N ASN A 302 -3.14 33.07 -7.78
CA ASN A 302 -3.43 33.28 -6.36
C ASN A 302 -4.60 34.25 -6.10
N SER A 303 -5.11 34.91 -7.14
CA SER A 303 -6.17 35.93 -7.00
C SER A 303 -7.58 35.35 -6.89
N LEU A 304 -7.73 34.02 -6.97
CA LEU A 304 -9.02 33.35 -7.02
C LEU A 304 -9.42 32.71 -5.68
N SER A 305 -9.21 33.44 -4.60
CA SER A 305 -9.72 33.08 -3.27
C SER A 305 -11.05 33.80 -3.00
N GLY A 306 -12.15 33.06 -2.81
CA GLY A 306 -13.43 33.64 -2.45
C GLY A 306 -14.64 32.75 -2.77
N ASP A 307 -15.84 33.24 -2.47
CA ASP A 307 -17.07 32.53 -2.81
C ASP A 307 -17.29 32.48 -4.33
N LYS A 308 -17.98 31.43 -4.82
CA LYS A 308 -18.23 31.20 -6.26
C LYS A 308 -18.69 32.46 -7.01
N LYS A 309 -19.57 33.26 -6.41
CA LYS A 309 -20.10 34.49 -7.04
C LYS A 309 -19.04 35.57 -7.23
N GLU A 310 -18.09 35.67 -6.31
CA GLU A 310 -17.00 36.65 -6.37
C GLU A 310 -15.98 36.25 -7.44
N ILE A 311 -15.62 34.96 -7.48
CA ILE A 311 -14.77 34.42 -8.54
C ILE A 311 -15.41 34.62 -9.92
N GLU A 312 -16.71 34.32 -10.07
CA GLU A 312 -17.42 34.56 -11.33
C GLU A 312 -17.45 36.04 -11.73
N LYS A 313 -17.54 36.95 -10.75
CA LYS A 313 -17.50 38.40 -11.00
C LYS A 313 -16.12 38.82 -11.52
N ILE A 314 -15.04 38.40 -10.85
CA ILE A 314 -13.65 38.65 -11.26
C ILE A 314 -13.41 38.11 -12.68
N MET A 315 -13.87 36.89 -12.96
CA MET A 315 -13.76 36.29 -14.29
C MET A 315 -14.47 37.11 -15.37
N ARG A 316 -15.70 37.56 -15.09
CA ARG A 316 -16.47 38.39 -16.04
C ARG A 316 -15.82 39.74 -16.28
N GLU A 317 -15.30 40.39 -15.25
CA GLU A 317 -14.63 41.69 -15.34
C GLU A 317 -13.35 41.59 -16.18
N LYS A 318 -12.55 40.54 -15.98
CA LYS A 318 -11.34 40.29 -16.77
C LYS A 318 -11.63 39.87 -18.20
N TYR A 319 -12.67 39.07 -18.41
CA TYR A 319 -13.07 38.62 -19.74
C TYR A 319 -13.65 39.76 -20.58
N ARG A 320 -14.52 40.63 -20.04
CA ARG A 320 -15.28 41.64 -20.81
C ARG A 320 -14.42 42.50 -21.77
N PRO A 321 -13.26 43.07 -21.38
CA PRO A 321 -12.47 43.92 -22.27
C PRO A 321 -11.62 43.15 -23.29
N LEU A 322 -11.48 41.82 -23.18
CA LEU A 322 -10.63 41.01 -24.06
C LEU A 322 -11.34 40.66 -25.37
N GLU A 323 -10.59 40.62 -26.47
CA GLU A 323 -11.02 40.13 -27.77
C GLU A 323 -11.44 38.66 -27.69
N LYS A 324 -12.56 38.30 -28.34
CA LYS A 324 -13.22 36.98 -28.21
C LYS A 324 -12.61 35.92 -29.11
N THR A 325 -11.32 35.69 -28.94
CA THR A 325 -10.61 34.60 -29.61
C THR A 325 -11.02 33.24 -29.01
N PRO A 326 -10.85 32.13 -29.76
CA PRO A 326 -11.10 30.79 -29.22
C PRO A 326 -10.34 30.52 -27.91
N GLU A 327 -9.08 30.94 -27.81
CA GLU A 327 -8.24 30.81 -26.60
C GLU A 327 -8.86 31.54 -25.39
N VAL A 328 -9.30 32.79 -25.59
CA VAL A 328 -9.90 33.62 -24.52
C VAL A 328 -11.25 33.05 -24.09
N ASN A 329 -12.06 32.58 -25.04
CA ASN A 329 -13.37 31.96 -24.75
C ASN A 329 -13.21 30.63 -23.99
N LEU A 330 -12.21 29.83 -24.35
CA LEU A 330 -11.87 28.58 -23.66
C LEU A 330 -11.41 28.87 -22.22
N ALA A 331 -10.41 29.76 -22.06
CA ALA A 331 -9.89 30.15 -20.75
C ALA A 331 -11.00 30.66 -19.81
N TYR A 332 -11.92 31.49 -20.33
CA TYR A 332 -13.05 32.00 -19.55
C TYR A 332 -14.06 30.90 -19.20
N SER A 333 -14.47 30.08 -20.18
CA SER A 333 -15.49 29.04 -19.96
C SER A 333 -15.03 28.01 -18.94
N MET A 334 -13.75 27.66 -19.01
CA MET A 334 -13.10 26.74 -18.12
C MET A 334 -12.93 27.34 -16.71
N LEU A 335 -12.30 28.52 -16.57
CA LEU A 335 -11.98 29.09 -15.25
C LEU A 335 -13.23 29.55 -14.48
N LYS A 336 -14.31 29.86 -15.20
CA LYS A 336 -15.62 30.16 -14.60
C LYS A 336 -16.26 28.94 -13.95
N ASN A 337 -16.07 27.74 -14.50
CA ASN A 337 -16.60 26.50 -13.94
C ASN A 337 -15.76 26.07 -12.74
N ALA A 338 -16.39 25.92 -11.56
CA ALA A 338 -15.69 25.58 -10.34
C ALA A 338 -14.93 24.25 -10.42
N SER A 339 -15.56 23.19 -10.93
CA SER A 339 -14.91 21.87 -11.00
C SER A 339 -13.72 21.87 -11.95
N LEU A 340 -13.86 22.50 -13.13
CA LEU A 340 -12.79 22.55 -14.13
C LEU A 340 -11.63 23.44 -13.66
N ARG A 341 -11.96 24.56 -13.01
CA ARG A 341 -10.95 25.44 -12.41
C ARG A 341 -10.14 24.72 -11.35
N ASP A 342 -10.80 23.98 -10.44
CA ASP A 342 -10.12 23.29 -9.34
C ASP A 342 -9.17 22.21 -9.89
N ASP A 343 -9.59 21.44 -10.90
CA ASP A 343 -8.73 20.45 -11.56
C ASP A 343 -7.51 21.08 -12.23
N TYR A 344 -7.66 22.23 -12.86
CA TYR A 344 -6.54 22.91 -13.51
C TYR A 344 -5.62 23.67 -12.55
N ILE A 345 -6.16 24.24 -11.47
CA ILE A 345 -5.32 24.77 -10.38
C ILE A 345 -4.43 23.64 -9.86
N TRP A 346 -5.01 22.47 -9.60
CA TRP A 346 -4.25 21.29 -9.18
C TRP A 346 -3.18 20.90 -10.21
N LEU A 347 -3.51 20.88 -11.51
CA LEU A 347 -2.53 20.62 -12.58
C LEU A 347 -1.40 21.64 -12.61
N ILE A 348 -1.68 22.93 -12.41
CA ILE A 348 -0.66 23.98 -12.39
C ILE A 348 0.23 23.85 -11.16
N GLU A 349 -0.35 23.64 -9.98
CA GLU A 349 0.39 23.53 -8.72
C GLU A 349 1.34 22.33 -8.71
N LYS A 350 0.96 21.25 -9.41
CA LYS A 350 1.70 19.98 -9.43
C LYS A 350 2.42 19.70 -10.75
N SER A 351 2.40 20.59 -11.73
CA SER A 351 2.84 20.29 -13.11
C SER A 351 4.26 19.74 -13.19
N GLU A 352 5.21 20.34 -12.45
CA GLU A 352 6.61 19.92 -12.44
C GLU A 352 6.76 18.51 -11.83
N ILE A 353 6.08 18.25 -10.71
CA ILE A 353 6.14 16.96 -10.02
C ILE A 353 5.45 15.87 -10.87
N LEU A 354 4.29 16.18 -11.46
CA LEU A 354 3.53 15.26 -12.29
C LEU A 354 4.27 14.90 -13.57
N SER A 355 5.02 15.83 -14.17
CA SER A 355 5.87 15.52 -15.31
C SER A 355 6.92 14.48 -14.93
N ILE A 356 7.59 14.66 -13.79
CA ILE A 356 8.60 13.70 -13.31
C ILE A 356 7.96 12.37 -12.95
N PHE A 357 6.82 12.33 -12.25
CA PHE A 357 6.12 11.08 -11.96
C PHE A 357 5.66 10.37 -13.23
N SER A 358 5.13 11.11 -14.20
CA SER A 358 4.77 10.61 -15.52
C SER A 358 5.99 10.00 -16.21
N ASP A 359 7.12 10.69 -16.25
CA ASP A 359 8.34 10.18 -16.88
C ASP A 359 8.86 8.92 -16.16
N ILE A 360 8.85 8.91 -14.83
CA ILE A 360 9.28 7.78 -14.01
C ILE A 360 8.41 6.54 -14.25
N ILE A 361 7.09 6.72 -14.29
CA ILE A 361 6.12 5.62 -14.40
C ILE A 361 6.03 5.15 -15.84
N PHE A 362 6.01 6.04 -16.84
CA PHE A 362 5.83 5.68 -18.26
C PHE A 362 7.12 5.31 -18.99
N GLN A 363 8.32 5.64 -18.48
CA GLN A 363 9.57 5.06 -19.00
C GLN A 363 9.60 3.52 -18.89
N GLU A 364 8.65 2.90 -18.18
CA GLU A 364 8.48 1.45 -18.16
C GLU A 364 7.98 0.85 -19.50
N ASN A 365 7.39 1.65 -20.40
CA ASN A 365 6.81 1.15 -21.66
C ASN A 365 7.76 1.21 -22.89
N ASP A 366 8.92 1.86 -22.80
CA ASP A 366 9.80 2.10 -23.95
C ASP A 366 10.89 1.03 -24.19
N PHE A 367 10.83 -0.12 -23.49
CA PHE A 367 11.64 -1.30 -23.86
C PHE A 367 10.90 -2.34 -24.71
N SER A 368 9.66 -2.05 -25.11
CA SER A 368 8.99 -2.75 -26.21
C SER A 368 8.32 -1.72 -27.11
N SER A 369 9.05 -1.32 -28.15
CA SER A 369 8.49 -0.64 -29.30
C SER A 369 7.34 -1.46 -29.89
N GLU A 370 6.11 -1.02 -29.69
CA GLU A 370 5.01 -1.01 -30.68
C GLU A 370 3.71 -0.55 -30.01
N THR A 371 3.30 0.68 -30.35
CA THR A 371 1.90 1.18 -30.39
C THR A 371 0.93 0.63 -29.32
N ILE A 372 0.96 1.18 -28.11
CA ILE A 372 -0.03 0.83 -27.07
C ILE A 372 -1.33 1.60 -27.33
N GLN A 373 -2.32 0.90 -27.89
CA GLN A 373 -3.72 1.31 -27.91
C GLN A 373 -4.34 1.19 -26.51
N SER A 374 -5.35 2.02 -26.27
CA SER A 374 -6.13 2.30 -25.06
C SER A 374 -6.68 1.13 -24.22
N ASP A 375 -6.42 -0.13 -24.59
CA ASP A 375 -7.00 -1.30 -23.93
C ASP A 375 -6.10 -1.91 -22.85
N GLU A 376 -4.77 -1.79 -22.93
CA GLU A 376 -3.84 -2.18 -21.84
C GLU A 376 -3.91 -1.22 -20.62
N MET A 377 -4.48 -0.02 -20.82
CA MET A 377 -4.80 0.94 -19.76
C MET A 377 -5.89 0.46 -18.79
N LYS A 378 -6.60 -0.64 -19.08
CA LYS A 378 -7.63 -1.17 -18.18
C LYS A 378 -7.16 -2.34 -17.33
N GLU A 379 -6.21 -3.15 -17.82
CA GLU A 379 -5.70 -4.31 -17.07
C GLU A 379 -4.61 -3.93 -16.05
N SER A 380 -3.74 -2.95 -16.35
CA SER A 380 -2.70 -2.49 -15.42
C SER A 380 -3.25 -1.73 -14.19
N PHE A 381 -4.42 -1.12 -14.31
CA PHE A 381 -5.03 -0.28 -13.27
C PHE A 381 -6.12 -0.99 -12.45
N GLN A 382 -6.32 -2.30 -12.62
CA GLN A 382 -7.26 -3.09 -11.81
C GLN A 382 -6.64 -3.65 -10.51
N SER A 383 -5.35 -3.43 -10.28
CA SER A 383 -4.73 -3.75 -8.99
C SER A 383 -4.87 -2.57 -8.03
N ASP A 384 -5.98 -2.50 -7.30
CA ASP A 384 -6.15 -1.59 -6.14
C ASP A 384 -5.17 -1.90 -4.97
N LYS A 385 -4.21 -2.81 -5.18
CA LYS A 385 -3.19 -3.20 -4.21
C LYS A 385 -1.81 -2.80 -4.75
N ILE A 386 -1.15 -1.86 -4.07
CA ILE A 386 0.27 -1.48 -4.29
C ILE A 386 1.21 -2.70 -4.06
N TYR A 387 0.71 -3.73 -3.39
CA TYR A 387 1.37 -5.01 -3.23
C TYR A 387 0.60 -6.03 -4.06
N THR A 388 1.23 -6.55 -5.12
CA THR A 388 0.72 -7.76 -5.76
C THR A 388 0.54 -8.80 -4.65
N GLN A 389 -0.67 -9.36 -4.55
CA GLN A 389 -0.92 -10.68 -3.97
C GLN A 389 -0.12 -11.71 -4.80
N THR A 390 1.21 -11.60 -4.77
CA THR A 390 2.09 -12.73 -4.94
C THR A 390 1.73 -13.62 -3.76
N THR A 391 0.76 -14.50 -4.02
CA THR A 391 0.26 -15.55 -3.15
C THR A 391 1.38 -16.02 -2.23
N PHE A 392 1.10 -16.05 -0.93
CA PHE A 392 2.06 -16.37 0.12
C PHE A 392 2.89 -17.65 -0.16
N GLY A 393 2.38 -18.58 -0.97
CA GLY A 393 3.14 -19.70 -1.54
C GLY A 393 4.47 -19.31 -2.21
N ASN A 394 4.52 -18.19 -2.95
CA ASN A 394 5.76 -17.66 -3.54
C ASN A 394 6.71 -17.02 -2.51
N ILE A 395 6.17 -16.58 -1.36
CA ILE A 395 6.92 -15.96 -0.25
C ILE A 395 7.56 -17.05 0.63
N ILE A 396 6.87 -18.16 0.92
CA ILE A 396 7.46 -19.29 1.65
C ILE A 396 8.55 -19.97 0.82
N GLU A 397 8.33 -20.21 -0.48
CA GLU A 397 9.39 -20.72 -1.36
C GLU A 397 10.63 -19.83 -1.39
N THR A 398 10.45 -18.53 -1.19
CA THR A 398 11.53 -17.54 -1.14
C THR A 398 12.29 -17.57 0.18
N ILE A 399 11.58 -17.67 1.31
CA ILE A 399 12.17 -17.67 2.65
C ILE A 399 12.96 -18.97 2.87
N ASN A 400 12.44 -20.09 2.40
CA ASN A 400 13.10 -21.40 2.49
C ASN A 400 14.29 -21.56 1.51
N LYS A 401 14.42 -20.70 0.50
CA LYS A 401 15.60 -20.66 -0.41
C LYS A 401 16.76 -19.80 0.12
N ASN A 402 16.53 -19.00 1.16
CA ASN A 402 17.50 -18.04 1.73
C ASN A 402 17.99 -18.40 3.14
N ASN A 403 17.46 -19.48 3.73
CA ASN A 403 18.07 -20.20 4.85
C ASN A 403 18.76 -21.47 4.31
#